data_AF-X1V786-F1
#
_entry.id   AF-X1V786-F1
#
_cell.length_a   1.000
_cell.length_b   1.000
_cell.length_c   1.000
_cell.angle_alpha   90.00
_cell.angle_beta   90.00
_cell.angle_gamma   90.00
#
_symmetry.space_group_name_H-M   'P 1'
#
loop_
_entity.id
_entity.type
_entity.pdbx_description
1 polymer ?
#
loop_
_entity_poly.entity_id
_entity_poly.type
_entity_poly.pdbx_seq_one_letter_code
_entity_poly.pdbx_strand_id
1 'polypeptide(L)'
;MSETGIIGFVGGMDIPLINDFYNGYGAGAIWANPAVTVADPVYVGDFGDPASGKELTTSQIELGIDSIYSAAGKSGLGALEAAHDAGVNAF
;
A
#
# COMPACT_ATOMS: atom_id res chain seq x y z
N MET A 1 -0.19 -5.01 13.18
CA MET A 1 -1.64 -5.10 12.88
C MET A 1 -2.15 -3.68 12.88
N SER A 2 -3.00 -3.30 11.92
CA SER A 2 -3.52 -1.93 11.83
C SER A 2 -4.22 -1.50 13.13
N GLU A 3 -3.93 -0.29 13.60
CA GLU A 3 -4.55 0.35 14.76
C GLU A 3 -5.80 1.15 14.34
N THR A 4 -5.79 1.76 13.16
CA THR A 4 -6.93 2.50 12.59
C THR A 4 -7.99 1.58 12.00
N GLY A 5 -7.63 0.33 11.71
CA GLY A 5 -8.47 -0.62 10.98
C GLY A 5 -8.53 -0.36 9.48
N ILE A 6 -7.71 0.56 8.95
CA ILE A 6 -7.65 0.90 7.53
C ILE A 6 -6.27 0.51 6.97
N ILE A 7 -6.27 -0.33 5.94
CA ILE A 7 -5.05 -0.80 5.29
C ILE A 7 -5.01 -0.36 3.83
N GLY A 8 -3.80 -0.19 3.30
CA GLY A 8 -3.57 0.35 1.97
C GLY A 8 -2.66 -0.51 1.10
N PHE A 9 -2.59 -0.13 -0.16
CA PHE A 9 -1.82 -0.83 -1.18
C PHE A 9 -1.18 0.18 -2.13
N VAL A 10 0.09 -0.05 -2.49
CA VAL A 10 0.83 0.73 -3.49
C VAL A 10 1.32 -0.23 -4.57
N GLY A 11 0.70 -0.19 -5.75
CA GLY A 11 1.09 -0.96 -6.91
C GLY A 11 2.07 -0.21 -7.81
N GLY A 12 2.86 -0.95 -8.58
CA GLY A 12 3.70 -0.34 -9.62
C GLY A 12 2.87 0.15 -10.79
N MET A 13 2.31 -0.78 -11.57
CA MET A 13 1.40 -0.48 -12.68
C MET A 13 0.02 -1.09 -12.45
N ASP A 14 -1.03 -0.46 -12.99
CA ASP A 14 -2.36 -1.05 -13.06
C ASP A 14 -2.40 -2.12 -14.15
N ILE A 15 -2.04 -3.34 -13.77
CA ILE A 15 -2.00 -4.53 -14.62
C ILE A 15 -2.56 -5.73 -13.86
N PRO A 16 -3.06 -6.77 -14.56
CA PRO A 16 -3.72 -7.91 -13.91
C PRO A 16 -2.90 -8.55 -12.79
N LEU A 17 -1.60 -8.72 -12.98
CA LEU A 17 -0.72 -9.32 -11.96
C LEU A 17 -0.68 -8.51 -10.65
N ILE A 18 -0.61 -7.18 -10.72
CA ILE A 18 -0.58 -6.33 -9.54
C ILE A 18 -1.97 -6.29 -8.89
N ASN A 19 -3.03 -6.35 -9.70
CA ASN A 19 -4.40 -6.40 -9.20
C ASN A 19 -4.68 -7.73 -8.47
N ASP A 20 -4.08 -8.83 -8.90
CA ASP A 20 -4.13 -10.10 -8.18
C ASP A 20 -3.47 -9.99 -6.79
N PHE A 21 -2.34 -9.27 -6.67
CA PHE A 21 -1.72 -8.99 -5.37
C PHE A 21 -2.63 -8.16 -4.47
N TYR A 22 -3.25 -7.10 -4.99
CA TYR A 22 -4.21 -6.28 -4.23
C TYR A 22 -5.42 -7.10 -3.77
N ASN A 23 -6.03 -7.87 -4.68
CA ASN A 23 -7.19 -8.70 -4.39
C ASN A 23 -6.86 -9.78 -3.35
N GLY A 24 -5.71 -10.45 -3.50
CA GLY A 24 -5.23 -11.45 -2.55
C GLY A 24 -4.95 -10.86 -1.16
N TYR A 25 -4.31 -9.69 -1.12
CA TYR A 25 -4.06 -8.96 0.11
C TYR A 25 -5.37 -8.59 0.82
N GLY A 26 -6.32 -7.98 0.09
CA GLY A 26 -7.62 -7.59 0.64
C GLY A 26 -8.43 -8.79 1.13
N ALA A 27 -8.49 -9.87 0.34
CA ALA A 27 -9.20 -11.10 0.74
C ALA A 27 -8.60 -11.72 2.01
N GLY A 28 -7.27 -11.79 2.09
CA GLY A 28 -6.57 -12.31 3.28
C GLY A 28 -6.79 -11.42 4.51
N ALA A 29 -6.76 -10.09 4.34
CA ALA A 29 -7.01 -9.15 5.42
C ALA A 29 -8.44 -9.26 5.96
N ILE A 30 -9.45 -9.31 5.08
CA ILE A 30 -10.86 -9.48 5.46
C ILE A 30 -11.08 -10.84 6.14
N TRP A 31 -10.44 -11.89 5.65
CA TRP A 31 -10.50 -13.20 6.30
C TRP A 31 -9.93 -13.18 7.73
N ALA A 32 -8.80 -12.49 7.93
CA ALA A 32 -8.16 -12.36 9.25
C ALA A 32 -8.91 -11.42 10.20
N ASN A 33 -9.48 -10.32 9.68
CA ASN A 33 -10.26 -9.34 10.40
C ASN A 33 -11.44 -8.84 9.54
N PRO A 34 -12.66 -9.37 9.73
CA PRO A 34 -13.82 -8.97 8.94
C PRO A 34 -14.24 -7.51 9.06
N ALA A 35 -13.74 -6.79 10.07
CA ALA A 35 -14.02 -5.36 10.27
C ALA A 35 -12.99 -4.43 9.61
N VAL A 36 -11.93 -4.97 9.00
CA VAL A 36 -10.90 -4.16 8.34
C VAL A 36 -11.46 -3.46 7.10
N THR A 37 -11.02 -2.23 6.88
CA THR A 37 -11.27 -1.49 5.64
C THR A 37 -10.04 -1.59 4.75
N VAL A 38 -10.21 -2.14 3.55
CA VAL A 38 -9.17 -2.14 2.50
C VAL A 38 -9.41 -0.90 1.65
N ALA A 39 -8.48 0.05 1.68
CA ALA A 39 -8.56 1.23 0.82
C ALA A 39 -8.38 0.87 -0.66
N ASP A 40 -8.83 1.75 -1.55
CA ASP A 40 -8.58 1.60 -2.98
C ASP A 40 -7.05 1.61 -3.25
N PRO A 41 -6.57 0.80 -4.20
CA PRO A 41 -5.15 0.75 -4.52
C PRO A 41 -4.73 2.02 -5.25
N VAL A 42 -3.53 2.50 -4.95
CA VAL A 42 -2.86 3.53 -5.77
C VAL A 42 -1.76 2.88 -6.59
N TYR A 43 -1.58 3.37 -7.82
CA TYR A 43 -0.56 2.87 -8.73
C TYR A 43 0.42 3.98 -9.09
N VAL A 44 1.71 3.68 -9.01
CA VAL A 44 2.77 4.62 -9.39
C VAL A 44 2.74 4.93 -10.89
N GLY A 45 2.36 3.95 -11.72
CA GLY A 45 2.44 3.99 -13.18
C GLY A 45 3.70 3.34 -13.74
N ASP A 46 4.67 2.98 -12.90
CA ASP A 46 5.92 2.29 -13.24
C ASP A 46 6.48 1.47 -12.06
N PHE A 47 7.62 0.80 -12.27
CA PHE A 47 8.36 0.05 -11.23
C PHE A 47 9.73 0.66 -10.87
N GLY A 48 10.03 1.87 -11.35
CA GLY A 48 11.33 2.53 -11.30
C GLY A 48 11.35 3.96 -10.74
N ASP A 49 10.24 4.48 -10.24
CA ASP A 49 10.07 5.83 -9.69
C ASP A 49 9.76 5.81 -8.17
N PRO A 50 10.79 5.77 -7.31
CA PRO A 50 10.62 5.87 -5.87
C PRO A 50 10.02 7.20 -5.41
N ALA A 51 10.20 8.30 -6.15
CA ALA A 51 9.69 9.60 -5.72
C ALA A 51 8.16 9.60 -5.72
N SER A 52 7.56 9.15 -6.83
CA SER A 52 6.11 8.96 -6.94
C SER A 52 5.59 7.92 -5.93
N GLY A 53 6.34 6.84 -5.71
CA GLY A 53 6.02 5.87 -4.65
C GLY A 53 5.95 6.48 -3.25
N LYS A 54 6.89 7.38 -2.92
CA LYS A 54 6.92 8.09 -1.63
C LYS A 54 5.72 9.04 -1.49
N GLU A 55 5.42 9.82 -2.53
CA GLU A 55 4.31 10.79 -2.53
C GLU A 55 2.94 10.12 -2.35
N LEU A 56 2.67 9.06 -3.14
CA LEU A 56 1.41 8.32 -3.07
C LEU A 56 1.21 7.65 -1.70
N THR A 57 2.29 7.11 -1.12
CA THR A 57 2.24 6.48 0.20
C THR A 57 2.01 7.51 1.31
N THR A 58 2.69 8.66 1.23
CA THR A 58 2.46 9.76 2.16
C THR A 58 1.01 10.20 2.15
N SER A 59 0.41 10.32 0.96
CA SER A 59 -1.01 10.67 0.82
C SER A 59 -1.94 9.62 1.45
N GLN A 60 -1.64 8.33 1.33
CA GLN A 60 -2.40 7.27 2.01
C GLN A 60 -2.31 7.39 3.54
N ILE A 61 -1.11 7.65 4.06
CA ILE A 61 -0.89 7.81 5.51
C ILE A 61 -1.66 9.02 6.05
N GLU A 62 -1.68 10.13 5.34
CA GLU A 62 -2.47 11.33 5.70
C GLU A 62 -3.98 11.06 5.74
N LEU A 63 -4.47 10.06 5.01
CA LEU A 63 -5.86 9.59 5.04
C LEU A 63 -6.14 8.59 6.19
N GLY A 64 -5.16 8.32 7.05
CA GLY A 64 -5.30 7.45 8.22
C GLY A 64 -4.99 5.97 7.96
N ILE A 65 -4.34 5.65 6.84
CA ILE A 65 -3.85 4.30 6.56
C ILE A 65 -2.56 4.06 7.33
N ASP A 66 -2.51 3.00 8.13
CA ASP A 66 -1.38 2.71 9.04
C ASP A 66 -0.74 1.31 8.83
N SER A 67 -1.16 0.63 7.77
CA SER A 67 -0.56 -0.60 7.28
C SER A 67 -0.64 -0.64 5.75
N ILE A 68 0.52 -0.71 5.08
CA ILE A 68 0.59 -0.58 3.62
C ILE A 68 1.34 -1.77 3.01
N TYR A 69 0.76 -2.40 1.99
CA TYR A 69 1.47 -3.39 1.17
C TYR A 69 1.98 -2.76 -0.13
N SER A 70 3.28 -2.87 -0.41
CA SER A 70 3.90 -2.36 -1.63
C SER A 70 4.20 -3.47 -2.63
N ALA A 71 3.51 -3.45 -3.77
CA ALA A 71 3.77 -4.29 -4.94
C ALA A 71 4.29 -3.43 -6.11
N ALA A 72 5.28 -2.56 -5.84
CA ALA A 72 5.72 -1.52 -6.77
C ALA A 72 7.20 -1.60 -7.19
N GLY A 73 7.87 -2.74 -7.05
CA GLY A 73 9.25 -2.91 -7.50
C GLY A 73 10.20 -1.89 -6.84
N LYS A 74 11.05 -1.20 -7.63
CA LYS A 74 11.93 -0.15 -7.07
C LYS A 74 11.14 1.07 -6.61
N SER A 75 10.01 1.38 -7.25
CA SER A 75 9.11 2.46 -6.80
C SER A 75 8.63 2.22 -5.37
N GLY A 76 8.47 0.95 -4.98
CA GLY A 76 8.12 0.53 -3.62
C GLY A 76 9.15 0.92 -2.56
N LEU A 77 10.41 1.18 -2.91
CA LEU A 77 11.40 1.67 -1.95
C LEU A 77 11.01 3.04 -1.37
N GLY A 78 10.42 3.91 -2.18
CA GLY A 78 9.90 5.20 -1.69
C GLY A 78 8.67 5.03 -0.80
N ALA A 79 7.84 4.03 -1.06
CA ALA A 79 6.72 3.69 -0.18
C ALA A 79 7.20 3.21 1.19
N LEU A 80 8.20 2.32 1.22
CA LEU A 80 8.82 1.85 2.46
C LEU A 80 9.51 3.01 3.22
N GLU A 81 10.14 3.93 2.51
CA GLU A 81 10.72 5.14 3.10
C GLU A 81 9.66 6.05 3.75
N ALA A 82 8.56 6.36 3.03
CA ALA A 82 7.45 7.15 3.59
C ALA A 82 6.86 6.49 4.84
N ALA A 83 6.64 5.17 4.81
CA ALA A 83 6.11 4.44 5.94
C ALA A 83 7.08 4.47 7.13
N HIS A 84 8.37 4.26 6.90
CA HIS A 84 9.40 4.37 7.93
C HIS A 84 9.43 5.77 8.57
N ASP A 85 9.44 6.82 7.75
CA ASP A 85 9.46 8.22 8.21
C ASP A 85 8.24 8.56 9.08
N ALA A 86 7.09 7.94 8.79
CA ALA A 86 5.84 8.14 9.53
C ALA A 86 5.61 7.15 10.68
N GLY A 87 6.48 6.15 10.87
CA GLY A 87 6.27 5.08 11.87
C GLY A 87 5.12 4.13 11.52
N VAL A 88 4.77 4.02 10.24
CA VAL A 88 3.70 3.16 9.70
C VAL A 88 4.28 1.81 9.28
N ASN A 89 3.50 0.74 9.46
CA ASN A 89 3.93 -0.59 9.03
C ASN A 89 3.83 -0.71 7.50
N ALA A 90 4.92 -1.10 6.83
CA ALA A 90 4.89 -1.42 5.40
C ALA A 90 5.79 -2.61 5.05
N PHE A 91 5.42 -3.32 3.99
CA PHE A 91 6.12 -4.52 3.48
C PHE A 91 5.92 -4.72 1.98
#